data_AF-A0A368NIG4-F1
#
_entry.id   AF-A0A368NIG4-F1
#
_cell.length_a   1.000
_cell.length_b   1.000
_cell.length_c   1.000
_cell.angle_alpha   90.00
_cell.angle_beta   90.00
_cell.angle_gamma   90.00
#
_symmetry.space_group_name_H-M   'P 1'
#
loop_
_entity.id
_entity.type
_entity.pdbx_description
1 polymer ?
#
loop_
_entity_poly.entity_id
_entity_poly.type
_entity_poly.pdbx_seq_one_letter_code
_entity_poly.pdbx_strand_id
1 'polypeptide(L)'
;MKKLIVGLLVSVLVACASNTLPPRNITKNLHTLGGGFVFSSKGGIYYAMTYVAGSELNTPVYVIATFENPADKAAPLVIDLGIIDFATQQQLKSPEFSAIENDRNYQVTVDLYQSAAQSELIESHSDEVRFSINEEMAKQFGLTLL
;
A
#
# COMPACT_ATOMS: atom_id res chain seq x y z
N MET A 1 66.03 -5.87 7.50
CA MET A 1 64.89 -6.51 6.80
C MET A 1 63.66 -6.48 7.71
N LYS A 2 62.65 -5.67 7.39
CA LYS A 2 61.22 -5.99 7.57
C LYS A 2 60.42 -4.79 7.07
N LYS A 3 59.73 -5.03 5.96
CA LYS A 3 58.80 -4.12 5.30
C LYS A 3 57.39 -4.34 5.87
N LEU A 4 56.46 -3.51 5.37
CA LEU A 4 55.01 -3.72 5.27
C LEU A 4 54.20 -3.46 6.56
N ILE A 5 53.00 -2.87 6.54
CA ILE A 5 52.18 -2.19 5.51
C ILE A 5 51.10 -1.44 6.29
N VAL A 6 50.78 -0.22 5.86
CA VAL A 6 49.59 0.54 6.25
C VAL A 6 48.37 -0.14 5.62
N GLY A 7 47.55 -0.81 6.44
CA GLY A 7 46.29 -1.41 6.00
C GLY A 7 45.12 -0.47 6.28
N LEU A 8 44.83 0.43 5.32
CA LEU A 8 43.59 1.22 5.31
C LEU A 8 42.45 0.28 4.90
N LEU A 9 41.62 -0.12 5.85
CA LEU A 9 40.45 -0.97 5.63
C LEU A 9 39.30 -0.10 5.09
N VAL A 10 39.13 -0.06 3.77
CA VAL A 10 37.96 0.56 3.14
C VAL A 10 36.83 -0.47 3.12
N SER A 11 35.92 -0.38 4.07
CA SER A 11 34.68 -1.16 4.09
C SER A 11 33.67 -0.56 3.10
N VAL A 12 33.59 -1.13 1.90
CA VAL A 12 32.52 -0.84 0.94
C VAL A 12 31.26 -1.57 1.40
N LEU A 13 30.37 -0.85 2.10
CA LEU A 13 29.00 -1.31 2.36
C LEU A 13 28.21 -1.19 1.04
N VAL A 14 28.14 -2.29 0.29
CA VAL A 14 27.18 -2.43 -0.80
C VAL A 14 25.81 -2.65 -0.15
N ALA A 15 25.07 -1.56 0.07
CA ALA A 15 23.65 -1.63 0.35
C ALA A 15 22.94 -2.04 -0.96
N CYS A 16 22.72 -3.33 -1.14
CA CYS A 16 21.78 -3.81 -2.16
C CYS A 16 20.38 -3.33 -1.76
N ALA A 17 19.94 -2.19 -2.29
CA ALA A 17 18.54 -1.79 -2.27
C ALA A 17 17.76 -2.82 -3.09
N SER A 18 17.24 -3.84 -2.42
CA SER A 18 16.45 -4.89 -3.05
C SER A 18 15.11 -4.29 -3.47
N ASN A 19 14.84 -4.22 -4.78
CA ASN A 19 13.54 -3.91 -5.39
C ASN A 19 12.54 -5.06 -5.15
N THR A 20 12.41 -5.53 -3.92
CA THR A 20 11.48 -6.58 -3.54
C THR A 20 10.10 -5.96 -3.34
N LEU A 21 9.09 -6.57 -3.97
CA LEU A 21 7.70 -6.23 -3.68
C LEU A 21 7.44 -6.42 -2.18
N PRO A 22 6.66 -5.51 -1.55
CA PRO A 22 6.27 -5.69 -0.15
C PRO A 22 5.60 -7.05 0.06
N PRO A 23 5.86 -7.72 1.19
CA PRO A 23 5.17 -8.96 1.51
C PRO A 23 3.68 -8.66 1.73
N ARG A 24 2.82 -9.64 1.40
CA ARG A 24 1.39 -9.56 1.73
C ARG A 24 1.20 -9.70 3.24
N ASN A 25 0.33 -8.88 3.81
CA ASN A 25 -0.03 -9.00 5.22
C ASN A 25 -1.20 -10.00 5.44
N ILE A 26 -1.15 -10.69 6.57
CA ILE A 26 -2.13 -11.69 7.01
C ILE A 26 -2.34 -11.48 8.51
N THR A 27 -3.52 -11.05 8.90
CA THR A 27 -3.94 -10.86 10.30
C THR A 27 -5.06 -11.84 10.65
N LYS A 28 -5.59 -11.81 11.89
CA LYS A 28 -6.60 -12.80 12.31
C LYS A 28 -7.93 -12.61 11.55
N ASN A 29 -8.29 -11.37 11.24
CA ASN A 29 -9.59 -11.04 10.64
C ASN A 29 -9.51 -10.76 9.14
N LEU A 30 -8.35 -10.38 8.61
CA LEU A 30 -8.24 -9.96 7.21
C LEU A 30 -6.94 -10.49 6.57
N HIS A 31 -7.07 -11.06 5.37
CA HIS A 31 -5.93 -11.51 4.59
C HIS A 31 -5.84 -10.74 3.29
N THR A 32 -4.64 -10.24 2.97
CA THR A 32 -4.37 -9.57 1.69
C THR A 32 -4.03 -10.60 0.62
N LEU A 33 -4.82 -10.59 -0.46
CA LEU A 33 -4.59 -11.47 -1.62
C LEU A 33 -3.64 -10.82 -2.63
N GLY A 34 -3.72 -9.51 -2.76
CA GLY A 34 -2.85 -8.70 -3.62
C GLY A 34 -3.29 -7.25 -3.68
N GLY A 35 -2.44 -6.41 -4.23
CA GLY A 35 -2.70 -4.99 -4.37
C GLY A 35 -1.76 -4.31 -5.36
N GLY A 36 -2.14 -3.13 -5.81
CA GLY A 36 -1.32 -2.33 -6.70
C GLY A 36 -2.03 -1.06 -7.18
N PHE A 37 -1.49 -0.47 -8.24
CA PHE A 37 -2.02 0.73 -8.87
C PHE A 37 -2.70 0.38 -10.19
N VAL A 38 -3.85 0.98 -10.44
CA VAL A 38 -4.60 0.81 -11.69
C VAL A 38 -4.75 2.17 -12.37
N PHE A 39 -4.42 2.23 -13.65
CA PHE A 39 -4.62 3.42 -14.48
C PHE A 39 -6.09 3.60 -14.82
N SER A 40 -6.59 4.82 -14.64
CA SER A 40 -7.94 5.18 -15.04
C SER A 40 -7.98 5.53 -16.53
N SER A 41 -9.09 5.19 -17.20
CA SER A 41 -9.35 5.63 -18.58
C SER A 41 -9.58 7.14 -18.69
N LYS A 42 -9.83 7.83 -17.56
CA LYS A 42 -10.00 9.29 -17.49
C LYS A 42 -8.69 10.05 -17.31
N GLY A 43 -7.57 9.33 -17.22
CA GLY A 43 -6.27 9.85 -16.78
C GLY A 43 -6.11 9.73 -15.25
N GLY A 44 -4.88 9.52 -14.80
CA GLY A 44 -4.59 9.26 -13.38
C GLY A 44 -4.57 7.77 -13.01
N ILE A 45 -4.40 7.52 -11.71
CA ILE A 45 -4.29 6.21 -11.10
C ILE A 45 -5.07 6.14 -9.79
N TYR A 46 -5.33 4.92 -9.32
CA TYR A 46 -5.86 4.65 -7.99
C TYR A 46 -5.26 3.38 -7.41
N TYR A 47 -5.27 3.26 -6.08
CA TYR A 47 -4.95 2.03 -5.38
C TYR A 47 -6.07 1.02 -5.56
N ALA A 48 -5.74 -0.24 -5.84
CA ALA A 48 -6.68 -1.35 -5.81
C ALA A 48 -6.13 -2.48 -4.93
N MET A 49 -6.81 -2.77 -3.84
CA MET A 49 -6.43 -3.81 -2.87
C MET A 49 -7.49 -4.89 -2.83
N THR A 50 -7.09 -6.16 -2.76
CA THR A 50 -8.02 -7.30 -2.69
C THR A 50 -7.80 -8.07 -1.40
N TYR A 51 -8.89 -8.23 -0.64
CA TYR A 51 -8.88 -8.89 0.67
C TYR A 51 -9.89 -10.03 0.73
N VAL A 52 -9.72 -10.91 1.70
CA VAL A 52 -10.69 -11.93 2.10
C VAL A 52 -10.71 -12.04 3.63
N ALA A 53 -11.82 -12.51 4.20
CA ALA A 53 -11.93 -12.77 5.62
C ALA A 53 -10.85 -13.76 6.10
N GLY A 54 -10.22 -13.41 7.22
CA GLY A 54 -9.45 -14.34 8.04
C GLY A 54 -10.36 -15.26 8.85
N SER A 55 -9.77 -16.17 9.63
CA SER A 55 -10.53 -17.20 10.35
C SER A 55 -11.45 -16.66 11.44
N GLU A 56 -11.19 -15.46 11.96
CA GLU A 56 -11.97 -14.88 13.06
C GLU A 56 -13.03 -13.85 12.62
N LEU A 57 -13.04 -13.47 11.33
CA LEU A 57 -14.04 -12.56 10.78
C LEU A 57 -15.20 -13.36 10.16
N ASN A 58 -16.25 -13.56 10.94
CA ASN A 58 -17.40 -14.38 10.55
C ASN A 58 -18.72 -13.59 10.45
N THR A 59 -18.68 -12.27 10.61
CA THR A 59 -19.82 -11.37 10.48
C THR A 59 -19.47 -10.19 9.59
N PRO A 60 -20.46 -9.57 8.91
CA PRO A 60 -20.26 -8.29 8.26
C PRO A 60 -19.76 -7.23 9.25
N VAL A 61 -18.86 -6.37 8.80
CA VAL A 61 -18.22 -5.31 9.60
C VAL A 61 -18.24 -3.99 8.85
N TYR A 62 -18.18 -2.89 9.59
CA TYR A 62 -18.04 -1.57 9.01
C TYR A 62 -16.58 -1.30 8.65
N VAL A 63 -16.32 -0.79 7.45
CA VAL A 63 -14.96 -0.70 6.90
C VAL A 63 -14.61 0.72 6.50
N ILE A 64 -13.48 1.19 6.99
CA ILE A 64 -12.83 2.41 6.52
C ILE A 64 -11.47 2.01 5.96
N ALA A 65 -11.17 2.48 4.75
CA ALA A 65 -9.83 2.31 4.19
C ALA A 65 -9.16 3.68 4.00
N THR A 66 -7.93 3.75 4.46
CA THR A 66 -7.06 4.92 4.40
C THR A 66 -5.86 4.58 3.52
N PHE A 67 -5.68 5.34 2.45
CA PHE A 67 -4.55 5.20 1.55
C PHE A 67 -3.65 6.41 1.69
N GLU A 68 -2.34 6.19 1.67
CA GLU A 68 -1.40 7.29 1.63
C GLU A 68 -1.63 8.15 0.38
N ASN A 69 -1.75 9.47 0.56
CA ASN A 69 -1.88 10.41 -0.53
C ASN A 69 -0.48 10.84 -1.00
N PRO A 70 -0.07 10.50 -2.23
CA PRO A 70 1.27 10.84 -2.69
C PRO A 70 1.49 12.34 -2.89
N ALA A 71 0.43 13.11 -3.17
CA ALA A 71 0.51 14.55 -3.41
C ALA A 71 0.58 15.38 -2.12
N ASP A 72 -0.02 14.88 -1.03
CA ASP A 72 -0.05 15.55 0.26
C ASP A 72 -0.07 14.52 1.40
N LYS A 73 1.08 14.33 2.04
CA LYS A 73 1.26 13.37 3.15
C LYS A 73 0.41 13.71 4.38
N ALA A 74 -0.07 14.96 4.51
CA ALA A 74 -0.93 15.37 5.62
C ALA A 74 -2.42 15.09 5.37
N ALA A 75 -2.80 14.71 4.15
CA ALA A 75 -4.18 14.53 3.73
C ALA A 75 -4.38 13.15 3.07
N PRO A 76 -4.42 12.05 3.84
CA PRO A 76 -4.58 10.71 3.28
C PRO A 76 -5.92 10.57 2.55
N LEU A 77 -5.95 9.68 1.56
CA LEU A 77 -7.17 9.39 0.82
C LEU A 77 -8.01 8.41 1.65
N VAL A 78 -9.16 8.84 2.14
CA VAL A 78 -10.05 8.02 2.97
C VAL A 78 -11.29 7.64 2.18
N ILE A 79 -11.68 6.37 2.28
CA ILE A 79 -12.99 5.89 1.81
C ILE A 79 -13.72 5.24 2.98
N ASP A 80 -14.99 5.60 3.10
CA ASP A 80 -15.93 4.90 3.95
C ASP A 80 -16.72 3.94 3.06
N LEU A 81 -16.55 2.63 3.28
CA LEU A 81 -17.21 1.61 2.47
C LEU A 81 -18.51 1.11 3.09
N GLY A 82 -18.86 1.56 4.30
CA GLY A 82 -20.00 1.04 5.03
C GLY A 82 -19.80 -0.40 5.52
N ILE A 83 -20.91 -1.13 5.62
CA ILE A 83 -20.91 -2.53 6.07
C ILE A 83 -20.53 -3.44 4.89
N ILE A 84 -19.46 -4.22 5.05
CA ILE A 84 -18.98 -5.20 4.08
C ILE A 84 -19.07 -6.60 4.69
N ASP A 85 -19.50 -7.56 3.86
CA ASP A 85 -19.33 -8.99 4.12
C ASP A 85 -18.13 -9.54 3.32
N PHE A 86 -17.12 -10.04 4.03
CA PHE A 86 -15.91 -10.63 3.46
C PHE A 86 -16.02 -12.15 3.23
N ALA A 87 -17.23 -12.72 3.23
CA ALA A 87 -17.48 -14.11 2.84
C ALA A 87 -16.94 -14.44 1.44
N THR A 88 -16.80 -13.43 0.58
CA THR A 88 -16.07 -13.50 -0.70
C THR A 88 -14.96 -12.47 -0.75
N GLN A 89 -14.09 -12.57 -1.78
CA GLN A 89 -13.06 -11.58 -2.01
C GLN A 89 -13.66 -10.19 -2.23
N GLN A 90 -13.08 -9.18 -1.58
CA GLN A 90 -13.51 -7.79 -1.69
C GLN A 90 -12.39 -6.93 -2.24
N GLN A 91 -12.71 -6.09 -3.21
CA GLN A 91 -11.76 -5.15 -3.80
C GLN A 91 -12.06 -3.73 -3.29
N LEU A 92 -11.09 -3.12 -2.61
CA LEU A 92 -11.17 -1.74 -2.13
C LEU A 92 -10.35 -0.84 -3.05
N LYS A 93 -10.88 0.35 -3.36
CA LYS A 93 -10.29 1.30 -4.31
C LYS A 93 -10.21 2.68 -3.72
N SER A 94 -9.04 3.33 -3.81
CA SER A 94 -8.93 4.74 -3.46
C SER A 94 -9.67 5.62 -4.47
N PRO A 95 -9.92 6.90 -4.14
CA PRO A 95 -10.13 7.94 -5.14
C PRO A 95 -8.98 8.00 -6.15
N GLU A 96 -9.27 8.50 -7.34
CA GLU A 96 -8.26 8.74 -8.38
C GLU A 96 -7.35 9.93 -8.00
N PHE A 97 -6.08 9.84 -8.35
CA PHE A 97 -5.09 10.90 -8.21
C PHE A 97 -4.09 10.85 -9.38
N SER A 98 -3.35 11.93 -9.60
CA SER A 98 -2.47 12.07 -10.77
C SER A 98 -1.00 12.35 -10.43
N ALA A 99 -0.69 12.70 -9.18
CA ALA A 99 0.68 12.95 -8.74
C ALA A 99 1.18 11.80 -7.86
N ILE A 100 2.38 11.28 -8.12
CA ILE A 100 2.97 10.15 -7.40
C ILE A 100 4.51 10.13 -7.49
N GLU A 101 5.20 9.73 -6.41
CA GLU A 101 6.65 9.48 -6.41
C GLU A 101 6.92 8.08 -7.01
N ASN A 102 7.88 7.98 -7.93
CA ASN A 102 8.23 6.69 -8.53
C ASN A 102 9.09 5.83 -7.59
N ASP A 103 9.08 4.50 -7.81
CA ASP A 103 9.93 3.53 -7.09
C ASP A 103 9.78 3.53 -5.56
N ARG A 104 8.57 3.84 -5.09
CA ARG A 104 8.23 4.02 -3.69
C ARG A 104 7.14 3.04 -3.22
N ASN A 105 7.22 2.64 -1.95
CA ASN A 105 6.16 1.92 -1.26
C ASN A 105 5.19 2.93 -0.62
N TYR A 106 3.91 2.64 -0.72
CA TYR A 106 2.81 3.45 -0.21
C TYR A 106 1.98 2.64 0.76
N GLN A 107 1.60 3.25 1.88
CA GLN A 107 0.83 2.58 2.91
C GLN A 107 -0.66 2.56 2.59
N VAL A 108 -1.31 1.43 2.88
CA VAL A 108 -2.76 1.29 2.92
C VAL A 108 -3.15 0.69 4.26
N THR A 109 -4.14 1.26 4.93
CA THR A 109 -4.70 0.74 6.18
C THR A 109 -6.19 0.51 6.01
N VAL A 110 -6.66 -0.65 6.47
CA VAL A 110 -8.07 -1.01 6.52
C VAL A 110 -8.45 -1.23 7.97
N ASP A 111 -9.36 -0.38 8.46
CA ASP A 111 -9.89 -0.46 9.80
C ASP A 111 -11.27 -1.14 9.76
N LEU A 112 -11.41 -2.20 10.56
CA LEU A 112 -12.64 -2.97 10.71
C LEU A 112 -13.30 -2.57 12.02
N TYR A 113 -14.54 -2.10 11.97
CA TYR A 113 -15.33 -1.73 13.12
C TYR A 113 -16.57 -2.62 13.27
N GLN A 114 -17.04 -2.79 14.49
CA GLN A 114 -18.26 -3.56 14.76
C GLN A 114 -19.51 -2.90 14.16
N SER A 115 -19.54 -1.57 14.03
CA SER A 115 -20.69 -0.83 13.50
C SER A 115 -20.31 0.53 12.91
N ALA A 116 -21.27 1.16 12.22
CA ALA A 116 -21.12 2.50 11.63
C ALA A 116 -20.85 3.61 12.66
N ALA A 117 -21.16 3.38 13.94
CA ALA A 117 -20.81 4.32 15.01
C ALA A 117 -19.30 4.34 15.31
N GLN A 118 -18.52 3.41 14.75
CA GLN A 118 -17.06 3.31 14.91
C GLN A 118 -16.64 3.22 16.39
N SER A 119 -17.53 2.71 17.25
CA SER A 119 -17.34 2.68 18.71
C SER A 119 -16.37 1.60 19.18
N GLU A 120 -16.15 0.57 18.36
CA GLU A 120 -15.28 -0.57 18.65
C GLU A 120 -14.50 -0.94 17.40
N LEU A 121 -13.17 -0.74 17.45
CA LEU A 121 -12.24 -1.21 16.43
C LEU A 121 -11.95 -2.69 16.69
N ILE A 122 -12.30 -3.53 15.72
CA ILE A 122 -12.03 -4.97 15.73
C ILE A 122 -10.57 -5.23 15.35
N GLU A 123 -10.09 -4.59 14.29
CA GLU A 123 -8.73 -4.73 13.78
C GLU A 123 -8.34 -3.55 12.89
N SER A 124 -7.05 -3.19 12.90
CA SER A 124 -6.42 -2.34 11.90
C SER A 124 -5.42 -3.19 11.11
N HIS A 125 -5.63 -3.29 9.80
CA HIS A 125 -4.83 -4.08 8.88
C HIS A 125 -4.04 -3.17 7.94
N SER A 126 -2.70 -3.20 8.00
CA SER A 126 -1.85 -2.34 7.18
C SER A 126 -1.04 -3.12 6.16
N ASP A 127 -1.05 -2.67 4.91
CA ASP A 127 -0.23 -3.17 3.81
C ASP A 127 0.62 -2.05 3.21
N GLU A 128 1.63 -2.45 2.44
CA GLU A 128 2.35 -1.58 1.54
C GLU A 128 2.15 -2.03 0.10
N VAL A 129 2.00 -1.08 -0.83
CA VAL A 129 2.07 -1.34 -2.27
C VAL A 129 3.17 -0.51 -2.91
N ARG A 130 3.95 -1.16 -3.77
CA ARG A 130 5.03 -0.48 -4.50
C ARG A 130 4.50 0.09 -5.81
N PHE A 131 4.76 1.38 -6.04
CA PHE A 131 4.61 2.00 -7.34
C PHE A 131 5.96 2.00 -8.06
N SER A 132 5.98 1.55 -9.31
CA SER A 132 7.14 1.66 -10.19
C SER A 132 6.65 1.68 -11.63
N ILE A 133 7.09 2.68 -12.39
CA ILE A 133 6.73 2.88 -13.79
C ILE A 133 7.92 3.52 -14.52
N ASN A 134 8.00 3.37 -15.85
CA ASN A 134 8.91 4.21 -16.62
C ASN A 134 8.28 5.59 -16.93
N GLU A 135 9.12 6.59 -17.18
CA GLU A 135 8.66 7.97 -17.39
C GLU A 135 7.76 8.16 -18.62
N GLU A 136 7.99 7.38 -19.68
CA GLU A 136 7.23 7.48 -20.93
C GLU A 136 5.78 7.02 -20.71
N MET A 137 5.59 5.90 -20.03
CA MET A 137 4.28 5.42 -19.61
C MET A 137 3.60 6.40 -18.65
N ALA A 138 4.35 6.98 -17.69
CA ALA A 138 3.78 7.97 -16.78
C ALA A 138 3.17 9.16 -17.55
N LYS A 139 3.89 9.67 -18.55
CA LYS A 139 3.40 10.73 -19.45
C LYS A 139 2.18 10.29 -20.26
N GLN A 140 2.19 9.07 -20.80
CA GLN A 140 1.07 8.51 -21.56
C GLN A 140 -0.22 8.44 -20.74
N PHE A 141 -0.12 8.13 -19.46
CA PHE A 141 -1.28 8.05 -18.54
C PHE A 141 -1.60 9.37 -17.82
N GLY A 142 -0.92 10.46 -18.18
CA GLY A 142 -1.15 11.78 -17.61
C GLY A 142 -0.73 11.91 -16.15
N LEU A 143 0.26 11.13 -15.71
CA LEU A 143 0.80 11.20 -14.36
C LEU A 143 1.86 12.29 -14.23
N THR A 144 1.85 12.95 -13.08
CA THR A 144 2.90 13.84 -12.62
C THR A 144 3.79 13.05 -11.66
N LEU A 145 5.02 12.77 -12.08
CA LEU A 145 6.02 12.19 -11.18
C LEU A 145 6.57 13.31 -10.28
N LEU A 146 6.53 13.07 -8.97
CA LEU A 146 6.99 14.02 -7.93
C LEU A 146 8.49 13.93 -7.66
#